data_AF-J0Q3G6-F1
#
_entry.id   AF-J0Q3G6-F1
#
_cell.length_a   1.000
_cell.length_b   1.000
_cell.length_c   1.000
_cell.angle_alpha   90.00
_cell.angle_beta   90.00
_cell.angle_gamma   90.00
#
_symmetry.space_group_name_H-M   'P 1'
#
loop_
_entity.id
_entity.type
_entity.pdbx_description
1 polymer ?
#
loop_
_entity_poly.entity_id
_entity_poly.type
_entity_poly.pdbx_seq_one_letter_code
_entity_poly.pdbx_strand_id
1 'polypeptide(L)' 'MRSVSYSGKFKKDVKRAKKRRKDMQKLLEVMQLLIHKQQLPAILNDHAL' A
#
# COMPACT_ATOMS: atom_id res chain seq x y z
N MET A 1 -11.65 9.57 8.61
CA MET A 1 -10.62 8.56 8.29
C MET A 1 -11.29 7.27 7.83
N ARG A 2 -10.72 6.53 6.88
CA ARG A 2 -11.22 5.17 6.57
C ARG A 2 -10.87 4.22 7.72
N SER A 3 -11.74 3.24 7.99
CA SER A 3 -11.35 2.09 8.82
C SER A 3 -10.34 1.27 8.04
N VAL A 4 -9.20 0.95 8.65
CA VAL A 4 -8.09 0.25 7.99
C VAL A 4 -8.00 -1.16 8.55
N SER A 5 -8.10 -2.16 7.69
CA SER A 5 -7.92 -3.55 8.05
C SER A 5 -6.82 -4.19 7.21
N TYR A 6 -5.98 -5.00 7.86
CA TYR A 6 -4.89 -5.72 7.20
C TYR A 6 -5.13 -7.22 7.26
N SER A 7 -5.21 -7.87 6.10
CA SER A 7 -5.30 -9.32 6.05
C SER A 7 -4.00 -9.98 6.54
N GLY A 8 -4.09 -11.21 7.03
CA GLY A 8 -2.90 -11.98 7.43
C GLY A 8 -1.93 -12.21 6.26
N LYS A 9 -2.47 -12.39 5.04
CA LYS A 9 -1.69 -12.54 3.81
C LYS A 9 -0.90 -11.26 3.50
N PHE A 10 -1.55 -10.10 3.54
CA PHE A 10 -0.90 -8.80 3.32
C PHE A 10 0.29 -8.59 4.26
N LYS A 11 0.13 -8.89 5.56
CA LYS A 11 1.24 -8.78 6.54
C LYS A 11 2.44 -9.66 6.17
N LYS A 12 2.22 -10.88 5.66
CA LYS A 12 3.29 -11.78 5.20
C LYS A 12 3.96 -11.23 3.93
N ASP A 13 3.21 -10.65 3.02
CA ASP A 13 3.72 -10.09 1.77
C ASP A 13 4.59 -8.84 2.02
N VAL A 14 4.20 -7.96 2.94
CA VAL A 14 5.02 -6.81 3.37
C VAL A 14 6.37 -7.28 3.95
N LYS A 15 6.36 -8.30 4.82
CA LYS A 15 7.60 -8.89 5.37
C LYS A 15 8.49 -9.46 4.25
N ARG A 16 7.89 -10.12 3.26
CA ARG A 16 8.60 -10.68 2.09
C ARG A 16 9.20 -9.59 1.21
N ALA A 17 8.47 -8.52 0.92
CA ALA A 17 8.96 -7.37 0.14
C ALA A 17 10.16 -6.71 0.84
N LYS A 18 10.06 -6.50 2.16
CA LYS A 18 11.17 -5.98 2.99
C LYS A 18 12.40 -6.90 2.92
N LYS A 19 12.23 -8.22 3.06
CA LYS A 19 13.32 -9.20 2.93
C LYS A 19 14.01 -9.16 1.56
N ARG A 20 13.26 -8.85 0.50
CA ARG A 20 13.75 -8.69 -0.87
C ARG A 20 14.35 -7.30 -1.15
N ARG A 21 14.55 -6.48 -0.12
CA ARG A 21 15.10 -5.10 -0.22
C ARG A 21 14.31 -4.22 -1.20
N LYS A 22 13.00 -4.41 -1.26
CA LYS A 22 12.14 -3.46 -1.98
C LYS A 22 12.14 -2.12 -1.26
N ASP A 23 11.93 -1.07 -2.03
CA ASP A 23 11.71 0.26 -1.48
C ASP A 23 10.35 0.29 -0.79
N MET A 24 10.38 0.23 0.54
CA MET A 24 9.18 0.19 1.37
C MET A 24 8.55 1.57 1.52
N GLN A 25 9.29 2.65 1.23
CA GLN A 25 8.80 4.01 1.35
C GLN A 25 7.67 4.26 0.35
N LYS A 26 7.82 3.77 -0.88
CA LYS A 26 6.78 3.81 -1.92
C LYS A 26 5.47 3.16 -1.47
N LEU A 27 5.54 2.03 -0.77
CA LEU A 27 4.35 1.36 -0.25
C LEU A 27 3.67 2.21 0.84
N LEU A 28 4.46 2.75 1.77
CA LEU A 28 3.96 3.57 2.86
C LEU A 28 3.27 4.84 2.35
N GLU A 29 3.85 5.51 1.35
CA GLU A 29 3.27 6.72 0.74
C GLU A 29 1.90 6.44 0.12
N VAL A 30 1.79 5.39 -0.70
CA VAL A 30 0.50 5.01 -1.31
C VAL A 30 -0.52 4.62 -0.24
N MET A 31 -0.10 3.89 0.80
CA MET A 31 -1.00 3.57 1.92
C MET A 31 -1.52 4.83 2.62
N GLN A 32 -0.68 5.84 2.85
CA GLN A 32 -1.12 7.09 3.47
C GLN A 32 -2.16 7.82 2.62
N LEU A 33 -1.96 7.88 1.29
CA LEU A 33 -2.96 8.45 0.38
C LEU A 33 -4.31 7.73 0.51
N LEU A 34 -4.30 6.39 0.53
CA LEU A 34 -5.50 5.57 0.66
C LEU A 34 -6.22 5.77 1.99
N ILE A 35 -5.48 5.82 3.10
CA ILE A 35 -6.01 6.01 4.46
C ILE A 35 -6.71 7.37 4.60
N HIS A 36 -6.11 8.41 4.01
CA HIS A 36 -6.61 9.78 4.04
C HIS A 36 -7.66 10.10 2.98
N LYS A 37 -8.06 9.12 2.15
CA LYS A 37 -8.98 9.32 1.00
C LYS A 37 -8.47 10.37 0.00
N GLN A 38 -7.15 10.47 -0.15
CA GLN A 38 -6.54 11.35 -1.14
C GLN A 38 -6.56 10.70 -2.53
N GLN A 39 -6.54 11.54 -3.57
CA GLN A 39 -6.45 11.07 -4.94
C GLN A 39 -5.10 10.40 -5.19
N LEU A 40 -5.12 9.24 -5.84
CA LEU A 40 -3.90 8.57 -6.27
C LEU A 40 -3.34 9.24 -7.54
N PRO A 41 -2.01 9.44 -7.62
CA PRO A 41 -1.37 9.85 -8.86
C PRO A 41 -1.67 8.88 -10.01
N ALA A 42 -1.93 9.42 -11.21
CA ALA A 42 -2.27 8.62 -12.39
C ALA A 42 -1.18 7.57 -12.76
N ILE A 43 0.10 7.86 -12.46
CA ILE A 43 1.23 6.94 -12.66
C ILE A 43 1.09 5.61 -11.90
N LEU A 44 0.28 5.56 -10.83
CA LEU A 44 0.02 4.34 -10.08
C LEU A 44 -0.98 3.42 -10.79
N ASN A 45 -1.64 3.88 -11.86
CA ASN A 45 -2.56 3.11 -12.71
C ASN A 45 -3.63 2.36 -11.91
N ASP A 46 -4.28 3.01 -10.95
CA ASP A 46 -5.34 2.39 -10.14
C ASP A 46 -6.57 2.03 -11.00
N HIS A 47 -7.05 0.79 -10.89
CA HIS A 47 -8.21 0.27 -11.62
C HIS A 47 -8.83 -0.93 -10.88
N ALA A 48 -10.08 -1.27 -11.21
CA ALA A 48 -10.74 -2.48 -10.69
C ALA A 48 -10.02 -3.75 -11.21
N LEU A 49 -9.84 -4.73 -10.32
CA LEU A 49 -9.25 -6.04 -10.64
C LEU A 49 -10.23 -6.98 -11.34
#